data_AF-A0A8C9TTR6-F1
#
_entry.id   AF-A0A8C9TTR6-F1
#
_cell.length_a   1.000
_cell.length_b   1.000
_cell.length_c   1.000
_cell.angle_alpha   90.00
_cell.angle_beta   90.00
_cell.angle_gamma   90.00
#
_symmetry.space_group_name_H-M   'P 1'
#
loop_
_entity.id
_entity.type
_entity.pdbx_description
1 polymer ?
#
loop_
_entity_poly.entity_id
_entity_poly.type
_entity_poly.pdbx_seq_one_letter_code
_entity_poly.pdbx_strand_id
1 'polypeptide(L)'
;MPLFFKKSKPSDESQKRLEYQLCLAKEAGADDILDISTCELTEVPPTALSICKVLQKKVFIVHGNKLRTLLPKGCSITSLVTLKVLDLHENNLTSLPEDIGQLKALQVLNAEKNQIKALPETIGDLHLLQTLNVKGNHLSKLPSSLGRLCSLRTLDISENQVKELPLAMANIRTLECLTLDATQMTFPPASVCAGGTEVIQRFLCSELGVEYCPPSQYLLPVLERDGGPVEADCVDGEQEAWQNKFLDYAKRKEQKQQEKLEFERRLDEEQREHTQLFLLNHSRKEDILQSVKQEQERLEQGVMQQQKVMELERQRLLDQMKLTEMSISSRISHLLLENKRCVLSAMQKMLSESYSLRLLQEASETRRNNLVTETCRSLESLDKKFDQVLSLQQLDKSKAIAQILQERECLRNLVQRMPLQRALIFKPSNLPLWQGEMEQKSDSNLQNYWMIQYQRLLDAKPLSLRMQEAGVEKELVSLLCKLSAQHYLPVVAHHRVTAESLRHMTQSDLSKVLTHLLTFVNTYMFICAFTILLAPCVPTSPPYSPVLGVVPSAPSLEERPGSSECVVCMEKESQVIFLPCGHVCCCQVCSDALQTCPLCRSHISQRVRIYHP
;
A
#
# COMPACT_ATOMS: atom_id res chain seq x y z
N MET A 1 3.44 -10.13 49.97
CA MET A 1 4.26 -11.31 49.59
C MET A 1 4.17 -11.49 48.08
N PRO A 2 5.27 -11.42 47.31
CA PRO A 2 5.32 -11.95 45.96
C PRO A 2 6.04 -13.31 45.98
N LEU A 3 5.28 -14.35 45.67
CA LEU A 3 5.73 -15.72 45.41
C LEU A 3 6.43 -15.78 44.05
N PHE A 4 7.71 -15.44 43.99
CA PHE A 4 8.56 -15.82 42.87
C PHE A 4 9.88 -16.36 43.43
N PHE A 5 9.94 -17.68 43.60
CA PHE A 5 11.23 -18.35 43.66
C PHE A 5 11.91 -18.11 42.31
N LYS A 6 12.84 -17.14 42.26
CA LYS A 6 13.78 -17.01 41.15
C LYS A 6 14.50 -18.35 41.03
N LYS A 7 14.19 -19.14 40.00
CA LYS A 7 15.06 -20.25 39.59
C LYS A 7 16.45 -19.65 39.39
N SER A 8 17.43 -20.10 40.16
CA SER A 8 18.84 -19.74 39.95
C SER A 8 19.16 -20.06 38.50
N LYS A 9 19.50 -19.05 37.70
CA LYS A 9 19.95 -19.32 36.33
C LYS A 9 21.30 -20.04 36.43
N PRO A 10 21.49 -21.16 35.71
CA PRO A 10 22.80 -21.80 35.60
C PRO A 10 23.80 -20.82 34.98
N SER A 11 25.07 -20.92 35.35
CA SER A 11 26.17 -20.17 34.73
C SER A 11 26.22 -20.42 33.21
N ASP A 12 26.65 -19.42 32.43
CA ASP A 12 26.81 -19.53 30.97
C ASP A 12 27.73 -20.71 30.59
N GLU A 13 28.76 -20.97 31.41
CA GLU A 13 29.67 -22.10 31.24
C GLU A 13 28.96 -23.46 31.46
N SER A 14 28.10 -23.55 32.48
CA SER A 14 27.33 -24.77 32.76
C SER A 14 26.26 -25.04 31.69
N GLN A 15 25.70 -24.00 31.07
CA GLN A 15 24.79 -24.14 29.94
C GLN A 15 25.51 -24.68 28.71
N LYS A 16 26.67 -24.11 28.36
CA LYS A 16 27.50 -24.61 27.25
C LYS A 16 27.94 -26.05 27.47
N ARG A 17 28.36 -26.40 28.69
CA ARG A 17 28.71 -27.77 29.05
C ARG A 17 27.54 -28.72 28.86
N LEU A 18 26.35 -28.35 29.35
CA LEU A 18 25.14 -29.16 29.17
C LEU A 18 24.82 -29.36 27.68
N GLU A 19 24.84 -28.29 26.88
CA GLU A 19 24.56 -28.36 25.45
C GLU A 19 25.57 -29.25 24.73
N TYR A 20 26.86 -29.12 25.06
CA TYR A 20 27.94 -29.94 24.53
C TYR A 20 27.74 -31.43 24.87
N GLN A 21 27.47 -31.76 26.13
CA GLN A 21 27.24 -33.14 26.57
C GLN A 21 26.00 -33.76 25.91
N LEU A 22 24.91 -32.99 25.77
CA LEU A 22 23.71 -33.45 25.07
C LEU A 22 23.93 -33.61 23.56
N CYS A 23 24.87 -32.87 22.97
CA CYS A 23 25.27 -33.02 21.57
C CYS A 23 26.09 -34.30 21.39
N LEU A 24 27.17 -34.46 22.17
CA LEU A 24 28.02 -35.66 22.16
C LEU A 24 27.19 -36.93 22.35
N ALA A 25 26.24 -36.91 23.28
CA ALA A 25 25.42 -38.08 23.57
C ALA A 25 24.57 -38.54 22.37
N LYS A 26 24.31 -37.67 21.38
CA LYS A 26 23.53 -37.96 20.17
C LYS A 26 24.39 -38.40 18.98
N GLU A 27 25.71 -38.29 19.06
CA GLU A 27 26.59 -38.67 17.96
C GLU A 27 26.57 -40.19 17.72
N ALA A 28 26.66 -40.59 16.46
CA ALA A 28 26.67 -42.00 16.09
C ALA A 28 27.97 -42.66 16.59
N GLY A 29 27.83 -43.69 17.43
CA GLY A 29 28.98 -44.34 18.08
C GLY A 29 29.38 -43.73 19.44
N ALA A 30 28.64 -42.74 19.95
CA ALA A 30 28.84 -42.25 21.30
C ALA A 30 28.60 -43.35 22.33
N ASP A 31 29.45 -43.39 23.37
CA ASP A 31 29.38 -44.36 24.45
C ASP A 31 27.98 -44.47 25.06
N ASP A 32 27.66 -45.62 25.65
CA ASP A 32 26.39 -45.87 26.38
C ASP A 32 26.23 -45.01 27.64
N ILE A 33 27.03 -43.96 27.80
CA ILE A 33 27.12 -43.05 28.93
C ILE A 33 26.48 -41.72 28.54
N LEU A 34 25.62 -41.20 29.42
CA LEU A 34 25.19 -39.81 29.40
C LEU A 34 25.68 -39.13 30.69
N ASP A 35 26.62 -38.22 30.55
CA ASP A 35 27.16 -37.43 31.66
C ASP A 35 26.68 -35.97 31.57
N ILE A 36 25.85 -35.57 32.54
CA ILE A 36 25.40 -34.19 32.73
C ILE A 36 25.71 -33.72 34.16
N SER A 37 26.81 -34.23 34.72
CA SER A 37 27.33 -33.85 36.03
C SER A 37 27.78 -32.39 36.07
N THR A 38 27.72 -31.77 37.26
CA THR A 38 28.28 -30.43 37.53
C THR A 38 27.80 -29.33 36.57
N CYS A 39 26.54 -29.42 36.12
CA CYS A 39 25.90 -28.48 35.20
C CYS A 39 24.95 -27.50 35.93
N GLU A 40 25.05 -27.41 37.27
CA GLU A 40 24.22 -26.55 38.13
C GLU A 40 22.71 -26.75 37.96
N LEU A 41 22.28 -27.95 37.54
CA LEU A 41 20.90 -28.23 37.17
C LEU A 41 19.99 -28.25 38.40
N THR A 42 18.81 -27.63 38.27
CA THR A 42 17.76 -27.70 39.30
C THR A 42 16.73 -28.80 39.02
N GLU A 43 16.61 -29.19 37.75
CA GLU A 43 15.78 -30.29 37.26
C GLU A 43 16.50 -30.96 36.08
N VAL A 44 16.31 -32.28 35.93
CA VAL A 44 16.88 -33.02 34.78
C VAL A 44 16.15 -32.58 33.51
N PRO A 45 16.84 -32.15 32.44
CA PRO A 45 16.18 -31.74 31.21
C PRO A 45 15.39 -32.91 30.58
N PRO A 46 14.14 -32.68 30.11
CA PRO A 46 13.37 -33.71 29.38
C PRO A 46 14.12 -34.27 28.17
N THR A 47 14.99 -33.44 27.55
CA THR A 47 15.87 -33.84 26.46
C THR A 47 16.84 -34.95 26.89
N ALA A 48 17.42 -34.88 28.10
CA ALA A 48 18.32 -35.90 28.63
C ALA A 48 17.58 -37.24 28.82
N LEU A 49 16.36 -37.19 29.38
CA LEU A 49 15.51 -38.37 29.53
C LEU A 49 15.13 -38.98 28.17
N SER A 50 14.87 -38.13 27.17
CA SER A 50 14.56 -38.57 25.81
C SER A 50 15.77 -39.25 25.16
N ILE A 51 16.98 -38.73 25.39
CA ILE A 51 18.23 -39.34 24.91
C ILE A 51 18.42 -40.72 25.54
N CYS A 52 18.25 -40.85 26.87
CA CYS A 52 18.34 -42.14 27.55
C CYS A 52 17.35 -43.16 26.97
N LYS A 53 16.12 -42.73 26.69
CA LYS A 53 15.07 -43.59 26.13
C LYS A 53 15.34 -44.01 24.68
N VAL A 54 15.67 -43.05 23.81
CA VAL A 54 15.81 -43.28 22.36
C VAL A 54 17.11 -43.99 22.04
N LEU A 55 18.21 -43.58 22.69
CA LEU A 55 19.55 -44.14 22.45
C LEU A 55 19.91 -45.26 23.43
N GLN A 56 18.97 -45.68 24.28
CA GLN A 56 19.11 -46.79 25.21
C GLN A 56 20.40 -46.74 26.04
N LYS A 57 20.74 -45.54 26.55
CA LYS A 57 21.93 -45.35 27.38
C LYS A 57 21.89 -46.30 28.58
N LYS A 58 23.06 -46.80 28.99
CA LYS A 58 23.24 -47.74 30.10
C LYS A 58 23.77 -47.06 31.36
N VAL A 59 24.44 -45.93 31.22
CA VAL A 59 25.03 -45.20 32.35
C VAL A 59 24.51 -43.77 32.30
N PHE A 60 23.97 -43.29 33.43
CA PHE A 60 23.50 -41.92 33.57
C PHE A 60 24.13 -41.27 34.79
N ILE A 61 24.94 -40.24 34.54
CA ILE A 61 25.75 -39.55 35.54
C ILE A 61 25.23 -38.12 35.68
N VAL A 62 24.75 -37.77 36.86
CA VAL A 62 24.10 -36.46 37.14
C VAL A 62 24.57 -35.85 38.46
N HIS A 63 25.74 -36.25 38.94
CA HIS A 63 26.25 -35.80 40.23
C HIS A 63 26.65 -34.31 40.26
N GLY A 64 26.78 -33.74 41.45
CA GLY A 64 27.25 -32.36 41.64
C GLY A 64 26.30 -31.31 41.07
N ASN A 65 24.99 -31.59 41.06
CA ASN A 65 23.95 -30.67 40.61
C ASN A 65 23.10 -30.18 41.81
N LYS A 66 22.04 -29.41 41.55
CA LYS A 66 21.14 -28.84 42.57
C LYS A 66 19.75 -29.46 42.46
N LEU A 67 19.67 -30.74 42.07
CA LEU A 67 18.40 -31.42 41.79
C LEU A 67 17.62 -31.65 43.07
N ARG A 68 16.33 -31.29 43.08
CA ARG A 68 15.41 -31.59 44.21
C ARG A 68 14.61 -32.87 44.01
N THR A 69 14.35 -33.21 42.75
CA THR A 69 13.68 -34.43 42.30
C THR A 69 14.43 -34.99 41.09
N LEU A 70 14.49 -36.31 40.97
CA LEU A 70 15.14 -36.97 39.82
C LEU A 70 14.38 -36.69 38.51
N LEU A 71 13.04 -36.74 38.58
CA LEU A 71 12.18 -36.54 37.43
C LEU A 71 11.50 -35.17 37.50
N PRO A 72 11.42 -34.44 36.37
CA PRO A 72 10.56 -33.28 36.23
C PRO A 72 9.07 -33.67 36.30
N LYS A 73 8.21 -32.70 36.61
CA LYS A 73 6.76 -32.91 36.63
C LYS A 73 6.27 -33.36 35.25
N GLY A 74 5.55 -34.50 35.21
CA GLY A 74 4.98 -35.06 33.97
C GLY A 74 5.89 -36.02 33.19
N CYS A 75 7.12 -36.26 33.66
CA CYS A 75 8.00 -37.28 33.09
C CYS A 75 7.88 -38.60 33.87
N SER A 76 7.98 -39.73 33.16
CA SER A 76 7.96 -41.07 33.76
C SER A 76 9.36 -41.68 33.82
N ILE A 77 9.63 -42.45 34.89
CA ILE A 77 10.88 -43.19 35.11
C ILE A 77 11.12 -44.24 34.01
N THR A 78 10.07 -44.65 33.30
CA THR A 78 10.13 -45.57 32.15
C THR A 78 11.12 -45.14 31.06
N SER A 79 11.44 -43.85 30.97
CA SER A 79 12.46 -43.32 30.06
C SER A 79 13.88 -43.83 30.36
N LEU A 80 14.11 -44.38 31.55
CA LEU A 80 15.43 -44.80 32.04
C LEU A 80 15.56 -46.33 32.20
N VAL A 81 14.61 -47.13 31.69
CA VAL A 81 14.51 -48.60 31.95
C VAL A 81 15.75 -49.39 31.53
N THR A 82 16.54 -48.89 30.56
CA THR A 82 17.76 -49.53 30.07
C THR A 82 19.00 -49.26 30.93
N LEU A 83 18.90 -48.37 31.92
CA LEU A 83 20.05 -48.00 32.76
C LEU A 83 20.52 -49.18 33.62
N LYS A 84 21.84 -49.38 33.61
CA LYS A 84 22.59 -50.25 34.52
C LYS A 84 23.24 -49.46 35.65
N VAL A 85 23.65 -48.22 35.39
CA VAL A 85 24.31 -47.35 36.38
C VAL A 85 23.59 -46.02 36.44
N LEU A 86 23.18 -45.62 37.64
CA LEU A 86 22.57 -44.33 37.92
C LEU A 86 23.34 -43.65 39.05
N ASP A 87 24.04 -42.57 38.71
CA ASP A 87 24.83 -41.80 39.66
C ASP A 87 24.22 -40.41 39.90
N LEU A 88 23.77 -40.19 41.13
CA LEU A 88 23.04 -39.02 41.61
C LEU A 88 23.74 -38.37 42.82
N HIS A 89 24.99 -38.71 43.11
CA HIS A 89 25.66 -38.19 44.31
C HIS A 89 25.78 -36.66 44.31
N GLU A 90 25.90 -36.07 45.50
CA GLU A 90 26.05 -34.61 45.67
C GLU A 90 24.96 -33.79 44.96
N ASN A 91 23.71 -34.06 45.35
CA ASN A 91 22.53 -33.32 44.89
C ASN A 91 21.65 -32.91 46.10
N ASN A 92 20.48 -32.33 45.85
CA ASN A 92 19.52 -31.91 46.88
C ASN A 92 18.25 -32.78 46.87
N LEU A 93 18.36 -34.06 46.47
CA LEU A 93 17.19 -34.93 46.31
C LEU A 93 16.53 -35.18 47.66
N THR A 94 15.22 -34.94 47.74
CA THR A 94 14.44 -35.14 48.97
C THR A 94 13.82 -36.53 49.07
N SER A 95 13.63 -37.19 47.94
CA SER A 95 13.07 -38.53 47.79
C SER A 95 13.50 -39.12 46.44
N LEU A 96 13.54 -40.45 46.37
CA LEU A 96 13.58 -41.17 45.10
C LEU A 96 12.15 -41.40 44.60
N PRO A 97 11.93 -41.49 43.27
CA PRO A 97 10.59 -41.73 42.73
C PRO A 97 10.02 -43.06 43.20
N GLU A 98 8.73 -43.09 43.51
CA GLU A 98 8.02 -44.30 43.96
C GLU A 98 8.06 -45.41 42.91
N ASP A 99 8.25 -45.10 41.64
CA ASP A 99 8.36 -46.07 40.55
C ASP A 99 9.80 -46.54 40.27
N ILE A 100 10.79 -46.23 41.11
CA ILE A 100 12.21 -46.58 40.85
C ILE A 100 12.42 -48.08 40.57
N GLY A 101 11.60 -48.95 41.17
CA GLY A 101 11.61 -50.41 40.94
C GLY A 101 11.37 -50.83 39.49
N GLN A 102 10.88 -49.94 38.62
CA GLN A 102 10.73 -50.22 37.19
C GLN A 102 12.08 -50.34 36.46
N LEU A 103 13.18 -49.85 37.04
CA LEU A 103 14.53 -49.90 36.47
C LEU A 103 15.18 -51.28 36.65
N LYS A 104 14.55 -52.33 36.11
CA LYS A 104 14.94 -53.74 36.33
C LYS A 104 16.38 -54.08 35.91
N ALA A 105 16.96 -53.30 35.00
CA ALA A 105 18.34 -53.48 34.53
C ALA A 105 19.40 -52.83 35.45
N LEU A 106 18.99 -52.07 36.46
CA LEU A 106 19.89 -51.28 37.30
C LEU A 106 20.75 -52.18 38.19
N GLN A 107 22.05 -51.97 38.14
CA GLN A 107 23.09 -52.69 38.88
C GLN A 107 23.76 -51.80 39.93
N VAL A 108 23.92 -50.51 39.63
CA VAL A 108 24.53 -49.55 40.55
C VAL A 108 23.63 -48.33 40.70
N LEU A 109 23.26 -48.04 41.94
CA LEU A 109 22.57 -46.83 42.33
C LEU A 109 23.42 -46.08 43.37
N ASN A 110 23.96 -44.92 42.97
CA ASN A 110 24.64 -44.02 43.87
C ASN A 110 23.77 -42.78 44.11
N ALA A 111 23.36 -42.57 45.35
CA ALA A 111 22.58 -41.42 45.80
C ALA A 111 23.21 -40.77 47.05
N GLU A 112 24.52 -40.91 47.21
CA GLU A 112 25.29 -40.33 48.30
C GLU A 112 25.13 -38.80 48.41
N LYS A 113 25.22 -38.26 49.64
CA LYS A 113 25.18 -36.81 49.93
C LYS A 113 23.97 -36.12 49.29
N ASN A 114 22.78 -36.60 49.65
CA ASN A 114 21.50 -36.01 49.27
C ASN A 114 20.67 -35.70 50.53
N GLN A 115 19.38 -35.40 50.40
CA GLN A 115 18.47 -35.09 51.51
C GLN A 115 17.32 -36.12 51.60
N ILE A 116 17.59 -37.37 51.22
CA ILE A 116 16.57 -38.42 51.11
C ILE A 116 16.15 -38.84 52.51
N LYS A 117 14.83 -38.78 52.79
CA LYS A 117 14.26 -39.10 54.11
C LYS A 117 13.83 -40.55 54.27
N ALA A 118 13.42 -41.18 53.17
CA ALA A 118 13.00 -42.57 53.12
C ALA A 118 13.28 -43.13 51.72
N LEU A 119 13.56 -44.43 51.63
CA LEU A 119 13.61 -45.17 50.38
C LEU A 119 12.20 -45.71 50.04
N PRO A 120 11.78 -45.70 48.77
CA PRO A 120 10.49 -46.25 48.37
C PRO A 120 10.47 -47.77 48.52
N GLU A 121 9.30 -48.34 48.84
CA GLU A 121 9.14 -49.81 48.95
C GLU A 121 9.44 -50.53 47.62
N THR A 122 9.29 -49.87 46.48
CA THR A 122 9.62 -50.45 45.16
C THR A 122 11.13 -50.64 44.92
N ILE A 123 12.00 -50.11 45.79
CA ILE A 123 13.45 -50.36 45.67
C ILE A 123 13.76 -51.86 45.67
N GLY A 124 12.96 -52.67 46.40
CA GLY A 124 13.09 -54.12 46.45
C GLY A 124 12.86 -54.85 45.13
N ASP A 125 12.27 -54.19 44.13
CA ASP A 125 12.00 -54.78 42.81
C ASP A 125 13.23 -54.71 41.87
N LEU A 126 14.31 -54.04 42.30
CA LEU A 126 15.58 -53.95 41.58
C LEU A 126 16.43 -55.21 41.75
N HIS A 127 15.96 -56.35 41.21
CA HIS A 127 16.58 -57.66 41.45
C HIS A 127 18.04 -57.79 40.98
N LEU A 128 18.49 -56.95 40.04
CA LEU A 128 19.87 -56.93 39.53
C LEU A 128 20.79 -55.93 40.23
N LEU A 129 20.28 -55.18 41.22
CA LEU A 129 21.05 -54.17 41.93
C LEU A 129 22.16 -54.84 42.76
N GLN A 130 23.40 -54.48 42.49
CA GLN A 130 24.60 -54.99 43.15
C GLN A 130 25.17 -53.99 44.16
N THR A 131 25.08 -52.69 43.85
CA THR A 131 25.60 -51.63 44.70
C THR A 131 24.53 -50.59 44.95
N LEU A 132 24.23 -50.37 46.22
CA LEU A 132 23.37 -49.29 46.69
C LEU A 132 24.15 -48.41 47.67
N ASN A 133 24.50 -47.20 47.23
CA ASN A 133 25.14 -46.21 48.10
C ASN A 133 24.13 -45.08 48.39
N VAL A 134 23.74 -44.95 49.66
CA VAL A 134 22.85 -43.89 50.16
C VAL A 134 23.48 -43.17 51.35
N LYS A 135 24.81 -43.17 51.43
CA LYS A 135 25.59 -42.49 52.46
C LYS A 135 25.25 -41.00 52.55
N GLY A 136 25.27 -40.42 53.75
CA GLY A 136 25.15 -38.96 53.92
C GLY A 136 23.77 -38.42 53.54
N ASN A 137 22.72 -39.13 53.94
CA ASN A 137 21.32 -38.75 53.71
C ASN A 137 20.59 -38.53 55.06
N HIS A 138 19.26 -38.46 55.04
CA HIS A 138 18.42 -38.29 56.23
C HIS A 138 17.49 -39.49 56.44
N LEU A 139 17.94 -40.69 56.05
CA LEU A 139 17.15 -41.91 56.18
C LEU A 139 16.93 -42.23 57.66
N SER A 140 15.66 -42.39 58.05
CA SER A 140 15.29 -42.77 59.42
C SER A 140 15.01 -44.26 59.57
N LYS A 141 14.55 -44.91 58.48
CA LYS A 141 14.24 -46.34 58.40
C LYS A 141 14.57 -46.86 57.00
N LEU A 142 14.83 -48.16 56.92
CA LEU A 142 14.94 -48.89 55.65
C LEU A 142 13.65 -49.67 55.39
N PRO A 143 13.18 -49.74 54.13
CA PRO A 143 11.97 -50.48 53.78
C PRO A 143 12.18 -51.99 53.94
N SER A 144 11.12 -52.70 54.32
CA SER A 144 11.16 -54.16 54.47
C SER A 144 11.45 -54.86 53.12
N SER A 145 11.06 -54.23 52.01
CA SER A 145 11.31 -54.70 50.66
C SER A 145 12.79 -54.79 50.28
N LEU A 146 13.70 -54.12 51.02
CA LEU A 146 15.15 -54.20 50.77
C LEU A 146 15.65 -55.64 50.78
N GLY A 147 15.01 -56.52 51.56
CA GLY A 147 15.28 -57.95 51.59
C GLY A 147 15.06 -58.71 50.28
N ARG A 148 14.36 -58.11 49.30
CA ARG A 148 14.11 -58.71 47.98
C ARG A 148 15.24 -58.47 46.97
N LEU A 149 16.24 -57.67 47.32
CA LEU A 149 17.40 -57.38 46.48
C LEU A 149 18.37 -58.57 46.42
N CYS A 150 18.04 -59.56 45.59
CA CYS A 150 18.74 -60.85 45.56
C CYS A 150 20.17 -60.80 44.98
N SER A 151 20.57 -59.69 44.35
CA SER A 151 21.92 -59.52 43.78
C SER A 151 22.79 -58.50 44.53
N LEU A 152 22.29 -57.93 45.64
CA LEU A 152 22.97 -56.85 46.34
C LEU A 152 24.23 -57.37 47.03
N ARG A 153 25.36 -56.72 46.74
CA ARG A 153 26.69 -57.04 47.29
C ARG A 153 27.18 -55.97 48.23
N THR A 154 26.95 -54.72 47.88
CA THR A 154 27.43 -53.57 48.64
C THR A 154 26.27 -52.66 49.00
N LEU A 155 26.11 -52.39 50.29
CA LEU A 155 25.14 -51.46 50.84
C LEU A 155 25.85 -50.48 51.77
N ASP A 156 25.83 -49.20 51.42
CA ASP A 156 26.32 -48.13 52.29
C ASP A 156 25.17 -47.25 52.76
N ILE A 157 24.92 -47.28 54.07
CA ILE A 157 23.90 -46.48 54.76
C ILE A 157 24.53 -45.59 55.84
N SER A 158 25.85 -45.43 55.85
CA SER A 158 26.56 -44.58 56.82
C SER A 158 26.12 -43.11 56.73
N GLU A 159 26.37 -42.33 57.79
CA GLU A 159 25.98 -40.92 57.86
C GLU A 159 24.47 -40.70 57.60
N ASN A 160 23.63 -41.56 58.18
CA ASN A 160 22.16 -41.44 58.18
C ASN A 160 21.61 -41.46 59.62
N GLN A 161 20.29 -41.52 59.78
CA GLN A 161 19.59 -41.56 61.08
C GLN A 161 18.89 -42.91 61.30
N VAL A 162 19.37 -43.97 60.64
CA VAL A 162 18.79 -45.32 60.74
C VAL A 162 19.16 -45.92 62.09
N LYS A 163 18.15 -46.35 62.84
CA LYS A 163 18.33 -47.00 64.14
C LYS A 163 18.10 -48.51 64.09
N GLU A 164 17.29 -48.97 63.14
CA GLU A 164 16.85 -50.36 63.04
C GLU A 164 17.06 -50.89 61.61
N LEU A 165 17.69 -52.05 61.47
CA LEU A 165 17.72 -52.81 60.22
C LEU A 165 16.50 -53.74 60.15
N PRO A 166 15.81 -53.82 59.00
CA PRO A 166 14.70 -54.74 58.84
C PRO A 166 15.19 -56.19 58.81
N LEU A 167 14.51 -57.07 59.54
CA LEU A 167 14.78 -58.52 59.57
C LEU A 167 14.81 -59.15 58.17
N ALA A 168 14.05 -58.60 57.23
CA ALA A 168 14.03 -59.02 55.83
C ALA A 168 15.41 -58.96 55.14
N MET A 169 16.37 -58.17 55.65
CA MET A 169 17.75 -58.15 55.13
C MET A 169 18.48 -59.48 55.27
N ALA A 170 18.03 -60.38 56.16
CA ALA A 170 18.53 -61.76 56.23
C ALA A 170 18.33 -62.55 54.93
N ASN A 171 17.38 -62.14 54.08
CA ASN A 171 17.13 -62.77 52.79
C ASN A 171 18.15 -62.35 51.71
N ILE A 172 18.99 -61.34 51.96
CA ILE A 172 20.02 -60.86 51.03
C ILE A 172 21.27 -61.73 51.17
N ARG A 173 21.26 -62.89 50.51
CA ARG A 173 22.34 -63.89 50.63
C ARG A 173 23.65 -63.51 49.93
N THR A 174 23.62 -62.48 49.09
CA THR A 174 24.77 -62.01 48.30
C THR A 174 25.54 -60.85 48.93
N LEU A 175 25.13 -60.37 50.12
CA LEU A 175 25.70 -59.16 50.72
C LEU A 175 27.11 -59.38 51.25
N GLU A 176 28.10 -58.74 50.61
CA GLU A 176 29.52 -58.83 50.95
C GLU A 176 29.94 -57.68 51.87
N CYS A 177 29.41 -56.49 51.66
CA CYS A 177 29.78 -55.28 52.38
C CYS A 177 28.55 -54.48 52.83
N LEU A 178 28.41 -54.28 54.14
CA LEU A 178 27.43 -53.39 54.75
C LEU A 178 28.17 -52.36 55.60
N THR A 179 28.05 -51.09 55.22
CA THR A 179 28.62 -49.96 55.97
C THR A 179 27.50 -49.20 56.67
N LEU A 180 27.60 -49.04 57.99
CA LEU A 180 26.63 -48.32 58.83
C LEU A 180 27.29 -47.72 60.08
N ASP A 181 26.60 -46.77 60.72
CA ASP A 181 27.08 -46.12 61.95
C ASP A 181 26.70 -46.94 63.18
N ALA A 182 27.57 -47.87 63.60
CA ALA A 182 27.28 -48.84 64.65
C ALA A 182 26.80 -48.22 65.98
N THR A 183 27.25 -47.01 66.31
CA THR A 183 26.88 -46.29 67.55
C THR A 183 25.45 -45.74 67.55
N GLN A 184 24.84 -45.57 66.38
CA GLN A 184 23.47 -45.06 66.25
C GLN A 184 22.41 -46.17 66.24
N MET A 185 22.83 -47.42 66.12
CA MET A 185 21.95 -48.58 65.97
C MET A 185 21.37 -49.05 67.31
N THR A 186 20.05 -49.25 67.33
CA THR A 186 19.32 -49.94 68.40
C THR A 186 19.09 -51.42 68.07
N PHE A 187 18.89 -51.74 66.78
CA PHE A 187 18.71 -53.12 66.31
C PHE A 187 19.35 -53.30 64.92
N PRO A 188 20.38 -54.15 64.75
CA PRO A 188 21.07 -54.95 65.75
C PRO A 188 21.81 -54.11 66.80
N PRO A 189 22.14 -54.67 67.98
CA PRO A 189 22.92 -53.97 69.00
C PRO A 189 24.26 -53.45 68.45
N ALA A 190 24.73 -52.32 68.94
CA ALA A 190 25.98 -51.70 68.50
C ALA A 190 27.20 -52.65 68.53
N SER A 191 27.25 -53.60 69.48
CA SER A 191 28.29 -54.63 69.57
C SER A 191 28.28 -55.60 68.38
N VAL A 192 27.10 -55.98 67.88
CA VAL A 192 26.93 -56.82 66.68
C VAL A 192 27.33 -56.03 65.45
N CYS A 193 26.90 -54.77 65.37
CA CYS A 193 27.22 -53.87 64.27
C CYS A 193 28.73 -53.62 64.11
N ALA A 194 29.48 -53.56 65.21
CA ALA A 194 30.93 -53.43 65.19
C ALA A 194 31.67 -54.68 64.65
N GLY A 195 31.01 -55.84 64.61
CA GLY A 195 31.56 -57.10 64.11
C GLY A 195 31.61 -57.23 62.58
N GLY A 196 31.12 -56.23 61.84
CA GLY A 196 31.10 -56.22 60.37
C GLY A 196 29.93 -56.99 59.75
N THR A 197 29.89 -57.03 58.42
CA THR A 197 28.76 -57.53 57.61
C THR A 197 28.33 -58.95 57.98
N GLU A 198 29.29 -59.86 58.14
CA GLU A 198 29.02 -61.28 58.39
C GLU A 198 28.34 -61.51 59.75
N VAL A 199 28.80 -60.82 60.79
CA VAL A 199 28.24 -60.91 62.14
C VAL A 199 26.82 -60.33 62.17
N ILE A 200 26.60 -59.21 61.49
CA ILE A 200 25.27 -58.60 61.33
C ILE A 200 24.32 -59.56 60.59
N GLN A 201 24.75 -60.14 59.47
CA GLN A 201 23.93 -61.07 58.70
C GLN A 201 23.60 -62.34 59.49
N ARG A 202 24.56 -62.93 60.21
CA ARG A 202 24.30 -64.07 61.10
C ARG A 202 23.28 -63.75 62.19
N PHE A 203 23.40 -62.58 62.81
CA PHE A 203 22.44 -62.13 63.83
C PHE A 203 21.03 -62.02 63.25
N LEU A 204 20.88 -61.33 62.11
CA LEU A 204 19.58 -61.19 61.44
C LEU A 204 18.99 -62.54 61.00
N CYS A 205 19.81 -63.46 60.51
CA CYS A 205 19.40 -64.82 60.15
C CYS A 205 18.91 -65.61 61.38
N SER A 206 19.62 -65.52 62.51
CA SER A 206 19.23 -66.15 63.78
C SER A 206 17.91 -65.61 64.30
N GLU A 207 17.70 -64.29 64.27
CA GLU A 207 16.46 -63.66 64.71
C GLU A 207 15.26 -64.01 63.81
N LEU A 208 15.49 -64.24 62.50
CA LEU A 208 14.46 -64.66 61.55
C LEU A 208 14.24 -66.19 61.53
N GLY A 209 15.11 -66.98 62.17
CA GLY A 209 15.07 -68.44 62.15
C GLY A 209 15.52 -69.08 60.84
N VAL A 210 16.41 -68.41 60.09
CA VAL A 210 16.94 -68.86 58.79
C VAL A 210 18.42 -69.21 58.94
N GLU A 211 18.90 -70.22 58.21
CA GLU A 211 20.33 -70.55 58.18
C GLU A 211 21.13 -69.50 57.40
N TYR A 212 22.22 -69.01 58.00
CA TYR A 212 23.13 -68.09 57.34
C TYR A 212 24.02 -68.84 56.34
N CYS A 213 24.04 -68.37 55.10
CA CYS A 213 24.96 -68.84 54.07
C CYS A 213 25.87 -67.67 53.62
N PRO A 214 27.20 -67.88 53.54
CA PRO A 214 28.10 -66.84 53.09
C PRO A 214 27.91 -66.50 51.59
N PRO A 215 28.19 -65.25 51.16
CA PRO A 215 28.01 -64.82 49.78
C PRO A 215 28.79 -65.65 48.74
N SER A 216 29.92 -66.24 49.14
CA SER A 216 30.76 -67.10 48.28
C SER A 216 30.05 -68.35 47.77
N GLN A 217 28.93 -68.76 48.38
CA GLN A 217 28.11 -69.90 47.94
C GLN A 217 27.01 -69.51 46.94
N TYR A 218 26.77 -68.21 46.73
CA TYR A 218 25.77 -67.71 45.79
C TYR A 218 26.46 -67.12 44.55
N LEU A 219 26.64 -67.95 43.53
CA LEU A 219 27.01 -67.47 42.19
C LEU A 219 25.88 -66.58 41.66
N LEU A 220 26.24 -65.36 41.23
CA LEU A 220 25.29 -64.47 40.56
C LEU A 220 24.69 -65.19 39.34
N PRO A 221 23.38 -65.08 39.08
CA PRO A 221 22.74 -65.60 37.86
C PRO A 221 23.26 -64.99 36.54
N VAL A 222 24.30 -64.15 36.57
CA VAL A 222 24.81 -63.36 35.44
C VAL A 222 25.83 -64.13 34.59
N LEU A 223 26.24 -65.35 34.98
CA LEU A 223 27.19 -66.17 34.22
C LEU A 223 26.56 -67.34 33.44
N GLU A 224 25.25 -67.59 33.54
CA GLU A 224 24.59 -68.63 32.74
C GLU A 224 24.01 -68.06 31.44
N ARG A 225 24.91 -67.68 30.53
CA ARG A 225 24.66 -67.64 29.08
C ARG A 225 25.97 -67.47 28.35
N ASP A 226 26.81 -68.50 28.40
CA ASP A 226 27.53 -69.01 27.23
C ASP A 226 28.06 -70.41 27.54
N GLY A 227 27.67 -71.37 26.71
CA GLY A 227 28.02 -72.77 26.86
C GLY A 227 29.46 -73.04 26.44
N GLY A 228 30.18 -73.80 27.27
CA GLY A 228 31.44 -74.44 26.96
C GLY A 228 31.84 -75.41 28.07
N PRO A 229 32.25 -76.66 27.75
CA PRO A 229 32.41 -77.72 28.74
C PRO A 229 33.69 -77.53 29.58
N VAL A 230 33.56 -77.91 30.85
CA VAL A 230 34.64 -78.01 31.84
C VAL A 230 35.39 -79.32 31.59
N GLU A 231 36.69 -79.23 31.27
CA GLU A 231 37.64 -80.33 31.48
C GLU A 231 38.52 -79.98 32.68
N ALA A 232 38.58 -80.93 33.61
CA ALA A 232 39.50 -80.96 34.73
C ALA A 232 40.89 -81.38 34.22
N ASP A 233 41.96 -80.76 34.71
CA ASP A 233 43.20 -81.50 35.00
C ASP A 233 44.24 -80.69 35.80
N CYS A 234 44.84 -81.42 36.74
CA CYS A 234 46.20 -81.36 37.28
C CYS A 234 46.71 -80.08 38.00
N VAL A 235 46.65 -80.16 39.33
CA VAL A 235 47.51 -79.46 40.29
C VAL A 235 48.92 -80.06 40.21
N ASP A 236 49.92 -79.27 39.78
CA ASP A 236 51.36 -79.39 40.15
C ASP A 236 52.25 -78.35 39.41
N GLY A 237 51.70 -77.54 38.49
CA GLY A 237 52.42 -76.43 37.82
C GLY A 237 52.16 -75.03 38.39
N GLU A 238 51.43 -74.91 39.50
CA GLU A 238 50.80 -73.65 39.90
C GLU A 238 51.78 -72.58 40.42
N GLN A 239 52.96 -72.95 40.92
CA GLN A 239 53.86 -71.99 41.58
C GLN A 239 54.72 -71.19 40.57
N GLU A 240 55.25 -71.83 39.53
CA GLU A 240 55.97 -71.13 38.43
C GLU A 240 54.99 -70.45 37.47
N ALA A 241 53.81 -71.03 37.25
CA ALA A 241 52.76 -70.40 36.45
C ALA A 241 52.21 -69.12 37.11
N TRP A 242 52.14 -69.07 38.45
CA TRP A 242 51.71 -67.87 39.18
C TRP A 242 52.76 -66.77 39.18
N GLN A 243 54.06 -67.11 39.26
CA GLN A 243 55.16 -66.14 39.13
C GLN A 243 55.22 -65.52 37.72
N ASN A 244 55.08 -66.34 36.67
CA ASN A 244 55.00 -65.85 35.29
C ASN A 244 53.71 -65.04 35.04
N LYS A 245 52.57 -65.45 35.61
CA LYS A 245 51.34 -64.64 35.57
C LYS A 245 51.47 -63.31 36.32
N PHE A 246 52.22 -63.25 37.42
CA PHE A 246 52.50 -62.01 38.14
C PHE A 246 53.40 -61.06 37.33
N LEU A 247 54.42 -61.61 36.66
CA LEU A 247 55.31 -60.84 35.79
C LEU A 247 54.56 -60.34 34.54
N ASP A 248 53.73 -61.17 33.92
CA ASP A 248 52.86 -60.78 32.81
C ASP A 248 51.80 -59.76 33.24
N TYR A 249 51.27 -59.90 34.46
CA TYR A 249 50.35 -58.91 35.03
C TYR A 249 51.05 -57.57 35.27
N ALA A 250 52.27 -57.58 35.82
CA ALA A 250 53.07 -56.37 36.01
C ALA A 250 53.40 -55.71 34.67
N LYS A 251 53.78 -56.49 33.65
CA LYS A 251 54.08 -56.02 32.30
C LYS A 251 52.84 -55.45 31.59
N ARG A 252 51.69 -56.11 31.71
CA ARG A 252 50.40 -55.60 31.19
C ARG A 252 49.95 -54.34 31.92
N LYS A 253 50.19 -54.24 33.22
CA LYS A 253 49.88 -53.05 34.01
C LYS A 253 50.75 -51.86 33.57
N GLU A 254 52.04 -52.08 33.37
CA GLU A 254 52.97 -51.07 32.87
C GLU A 254 52.64 -50.66 31.43
N GLN A 255 52.30 -51.62 30.57
CA GLN A 255 51.86 -51.34 29.20
C GLN A 255 50.56 -50.52 29.17
N LYS A 256 49.56 -50.87 29.99
CA LYS A 256 48.33 -50.06 30.12
C LYS A 256 48.61 -48.65 30.67
N GLN A 257 49.61 -48.52 31.54
CA GLN A 257 50.02 -47.23 32.08
C GLN A 257 50.72 -46.36 31.02
N GLN A 258 51.54 -46.97 30.15
CA GLN A 258 52.13 -46.32 28.98
C GLN A 258 51.08 -45.95 27.93
N GLU A 259 50.15 -46.84 27.61
CA GLU A 259 49.02 -46.57 26.70
C GLU A 259 48.16 -45.42 27.23
N LYS A 260 47.93 -45.36 28.55
CA LYS A 260 47.24 -44.24 29.19
C LYS A 260 48.02 -42.92 29.04
N LEU A 261 49.32 -42.92 29.30
CA LEU A 261 50.18 -41.73 29.12
C LEU A 261 50.25 -41.27 27.65
N GLU A 262 50.29 -42.21 26.71
CA GLU A 262 50.23 -41.93 25.28
C GLU A 262 48.88 -41.38 24.84
N PHE A 263 47.79 -41.89 25.41
CA PHE A 263 46.45 -41.36 25.19
C PHE A 263 46.31 -39.94 25.75
N GLU A 264 46.76 -39.68 26.98
CA GLU A 264 46.75 -38.34 27.60
C GLU A 264 47.57 -37.35 26.77
N ARG A 265 48.76 -37.74 26.29
CA ARG A 265 49.58 -36.89 25.42
C ARG A 265 48.91 -36.58 24.08
N ARG A 266 48.26 -37.55 23.44
CA ARG A 266 47.51 -37.32 22.19
C ARG A 266 46.34 -36.38 22.41
N LEU A 267 45.61 -36.54 23.52
CA LEU A 267 44.52 -35.64 23.88
C LEU A 267 45.02 -34.21 24.09
N ASP A 268 46.15 -34.03 24.79
CA ASP A 268 46.78 -32.73 24.97
C ASP A 268 47.23 -32.10 23.64
N GLU A 269 47.78 -32.90 22.72
CA GLU A 269 48.17 -32.44 21.38
C GLU A 269 46.95 -32.02 20.56
N GLU A 270 45.90 -32.84 20.50
CA GLU A 270 44.64 -32.51 19.83
C GLU A 270 43.99 -31.25 20.42
N GLN A 271 44.00 -31.09 21.75
CA GLN A 271 43.50 -29.88 22.42
C GLN A 271 44.33 -28.64 22.04
N ARG A 272 45.65 -28.76 21.95
CA ARG A 272 46.53 -27.65 21.52
C ARG A 272 46.28 -27.29 20.06
N GLU A 273 46.16 -28.28 19.17
CA GLU A 273 45.84 -28.07 17.76
C GLU A 273 44.46 -27.41 17.60
N HIS A 274 43.45 -27.90 18.32
CA HIS A 274 42.12 -27.31 18.31
C HIS A 274 42.14 -25.85 18.80
N THR A 275 42.88 -25.58 19.88
CA THR A 275 43.05 -24.21 20.41
C THR A 275 43.77 -23.30 19.41
N GLN A 276 44.82 -23.79 18.75
CA GLN A 276 45.54 -23.03 17.72
C GLN A 276 44.65 -22.73 16.50
N LEU A 277 43.91 -23.72 16.01
CA LEU A 277 42.95 -23.55 14.91
C LEU A 277 41.83 -22.58 15.30
N PHE A 278 41.35 -22.65 16.54
CA PHE A 278 40.36 -21.70 17.06
C PHE A 278 40.91 -20.27 17.05
N LEU A 279 42.12 -20.04 17.56
CA LEU A 279 42.74 -18.71 17.56
C LEU A 279 43.01 -18.20 16.14
N LEU A 280 43.47 -19.06 15.23
CA LEU A 280 43.69 -18.69 13.82
C LEU A 280 42.38 -18.31 13.13
N ASN A 281 41.32 -19.10 13.33
CA ASN A 281 39.99 -18.79 12.78
C ASN A 281 39.39 -17.53 13.42
N HIS A 282 39.64 -17.30 14.71
CA HIS A 282 39.22 -16.08 15.40
C HIS A 282 39.92 -14.86 14.80
N SER A 283 41.25 -14.88 14.67
CA SER A 283 42.03 -13.81 14.04
C SER A 283 41.61 -13.56 12.59
N ARG A 284 41.44 -14.62 11.77
CA ARG A 284 40.94 -14.48 10.40
C ARG A 284 39.55 -13.83 10.35
N LYS A 285 38.67 -14.18 11.30
CA LYS A 285 37.34 -13.58 11.38
C LYS A 285 37.43 -12.11 11.75
N GLU A 286 38.30 -11.74 12.69
CA GLU A 286 38.55 -10.33 13.05
C GLU A 286 39.08 -9.53 11.86
N ASP A 287 40.05 -10.08 11.11
CA ASP A 287 40.61 -9.44 9.91
C ASP A 287 39.52 -9.21 8.84
N ILE A 288 38.67 -10.21 8.58
CA ILE A 288 37.55 -10.08 7.64
C ILE A 288 36.56 -9.01 8.11
N LEU A 289 36.20 -9.02 9.40
CA LEU A 289 35.27 -8.03 9.96
C LEU A 289 35.85 -6.61 9.84
N GLN A 290 37.15 -6.45 10.08
CA GLN A 290 37.83 -5.17 9.94
C GLN A 290 37.89 -4.71 8.49
N SER A 291 38.15 -5.60 7.54
CA SER A 291 38.11 -5.31 6.11
C SER A 291 36.71 -4.91 5.63
N VAL A 292 35.68 -5.64 6.05
CA VAL A 292 34.27 -5.32 5.73
C VAL A 292 33.89 -3.97 6.30
N LYS A 293 34.29 -3.67 7.54
CA LYS A 293 34.04 -2.38 8.17
C LYS A 293 34.69 -1.22 7.39
N GLN A 294 35.93 -1.39 6.94
CA GLN A 294 36.63 -0.39 6.14
C GLN A 294 35.96 -0.15 4.79
N GLU A 295 35.52 -1.20 4.08
CA GLU A 295 34.79 -1.04 2.82
C GLU A 295 33.41 -0.40 3.03
N GLN A 296 32.72 -0.73 4.13
CA GLN A 296 31.47 -0.07 4.47
C GLN A 296 31.67 1.44 4.70
N GLU A 297 32.67 1.84 5.50
CA GLU A 297 33.00 3.25 5.72
C GLU A 297 33.37 3.96 4.40
N ARG A 298 34.09 3.27 3.51
CA ARG A 298 34.46 3.80 2.18
C ARG A 298 33.23 4.03 1.30
N LEU A 299 32.30 3.08 1.27
CA LEU A 299 31.06 3.19 0.52
C LEU A 299 30.16 4.30 1.07
N GLU A 300 30.00 4.38 2.40
CA GLU A 300 29.22 5.43 3.05
C GLU A 300 29.78 6.83 2.75
N GLN A 301 31.10 7.01 2.77
CA GLN A 301 31.74 8.25 2.34
C GLN A 301 31.49 8.56 0.86
N GLY A 302 31.57 7.56 -0.02
CA GLY A 302 31.28 7.71 -1.45
C GLY A 302 29.84 8.17 -1.71
N VAL A 303 28.87 7.54 -1.05
CA VAL A 303 27.45 7.92 -1.14
C VAL A 303 27.23 9.35 -0.62
N MET A 304 27.83 9.72 0.51
CA MET A 304 27.72 11.07 1.06
C MET A 304 28.30 12.12 0.11
N GLN A 305 29.43 11.83 -0.54
CA GLN A 305 30.03 12.73 -1.54
C GLN A 305 29.13 12.89 -2.77
N GLN A 306 28.61 11.78 -3.31
CA GLN A 306 27.67 11.84 -4.44
C GLN A 306 26.39 12.60 -4.10
N GLN A 307 25.82 12.39 -2.91
CA GLN A 307 24.66 13.16 -2.44
C GLN A 307 24.95 14.66 -2.39
N LYS A 308 26.11 15.08 -1.88
CA LYS A 308 26.52 16.49 -1.87
C LYS A 308 26.62 17.08 -3.27
N VAL A 309 27.21 16.34 -4.21
CA VAL A 309 27.34 16.76 -5.61
C VAL A 309 25.95 16.92 -6.26
N MET A 310 25.07 15.93 -6.08
CA MET A 310 23.71 15.99 -6.62
C MET A 310 22.90 17.14 -6.01
N GLU A 311 23.04 17.41 -4.72
CA GLU A 311 22.35 18.53 -4.08
C GLU A 311 22.85 19.89 -4.59
N LEU A 312 24.16 20.04 -4.80
CA LEU A 312 24.73 21.25 -5.42
C LEU A 312 24.24 21.43 -6.86
N GLU A 313 24.17 20.36 -7.65
CA GLU A 313 23.68 20.41 -9.02
C GLU A 313 22.18 20.74 -9.06
N ARG A 314 21.38 20.13 -8.18
CA ARG A 314 19.96 20.47 -7.98
C ARG A 314 19.77 21.94 -7.65
N GLN A 315 20.56 22.49 -6.72
CA GLN A 315 20.50 23.91 -6.36
C GLN A 315 20.85 24.81 -7.54
N ARG A 316 21.90 24.47 -8.28
CA ARG A 316 22.29 25.21 -9.49
C ARG A 316 21.18 25.24 -10.54
N LEU A 317 20.50 24.12 -10.77
CA LEU A 317 19.37 24.04 -11.69
C LEU A 317 18.18 24.89 -11.20
N LEU A 318 17.86 24.83 -9.91
CA LEU A 318 16.80 25.66 -9.32
C LEU A 318 17.09 27.15 -9.47
N ASP A 319 18.32 27.58 -9.24
CA ASP A 319 18.71 28.99 -9.41
C ASP A 319 18.69 29.42 -10.88
N GLN A 320 19.11 28.54 -11.79
CA GLN A 320 18.98 28.80 -13.23
C GLN A 320 17.51 28.94 -13.64
N MET A 321 16.63 28.07 -13.15
CA MET A 321 15.19 28.16 -13.42
C MET A 321 14.61 29.49 -12.90
N LYS A 322 14.92 29.88 -11.66
CA LYS A 322 14.48 31.17 -11.10
C LYS A 322 14.93 32.35 -11.95
N LEU A 323 16.19 32.37 -12.39
CA LEU A 323 16.72 33.43 -13.25
C LEU A 323 15.98 33.49 -14.59
N THR A 324 15.71 32.32 -15.21
CA THR A 324 14.95 32.27 -16.46
C THR A 324 13.51 32.74 -16.28
N GLU A 325 12.86 32.37 -15.17
CA GLU A 325 11.50 32.79 -14.84
C GLU A 325 11.42 34.32 -14.64
N MET A 326 12.37 34.89 -13.90
CA MET A 326 12.47 36.34 -13.70
C MET A 326 12.68 37.07 -15.04
N SER A 327 13.54 36.53 -15.91
CA SER A 327 13.78 37.08 -17.25
C SER A 327 12.52 37.04 -18.12
N ILE A 328 11.82 35.92 -18.13
CA ILE A 328 10.56 35.76 -18.88
C ILE A 328 9.49 36.72 -18.35
N SER A 329 9.31 36.80 -17.03
CA SER A 329 8.35 37.69 -16.37
C SER A 329 8.62 39.17 -16.69
N SER A 330 9.90 39.57 -16.67
CA SER A 330 10.33 40.91 -17.08
C SER A 330 9.99 41.19 -18.55
N ARG A 331 10.26 40.23 -19.45
CA ARG A 331 9.93 40.33 -20.88
C ARG A 331 8.44 40.45 -21.13
N ILE A 332 7.62 39.66 -20.45
CA ILE A 332 6.15 39.73 -20.54
C ILE A 332 5.68 41.11 -20.09
N SER A 333 6.18 41.60 -18.96
CA SER A 333 5.84 42.92 -18.42
C SER A 333 6.18 44.03 -19.41
N HIS A 334 7.36 43.96 -20.04
CA HIS A 334 7.77 44.91 -21.07
C HIS A 334 6.84 44.88 -22.29
N LEU A 335 6.53 43.69 -22.83
CA LEU A 335 5.63 43.54 -23.97
C LEU A 335 4.21 44.05 -23.68
N LEU A 336 3.70 43.81 -22.46
CA LEU A 336 2.41 44.34 -22.03
C LEU A 336 2.43 45.88 -21.96
N LEU A 337 3.52 46.46 -21.46
CA LEU A 337 3.69 47.91 -21.40
C LEU A 337 3.76 48.54 -22.80
N GLU A 338 4.53 47.94 -23.72
CA GLU A 338 4.61 48.37 -25.10
C GLU A 338 3.27 48.27 -25.82
N ASN A 339 2.56 47.15 -25.66
CA ASN A 339 1.22 46.98 -26.22
C ASN A 339 0.27 48.07 -25.71
N LYS A 340 0.25 48.33 -24.40
CA LYS A 340 -0.54 49.42 -23.81
C LYS A 340 -0.17 50.78 -24.42
N ARG A 341 1.11 51.06 -24.64
CA ARG A 341 1.58 52.30 -25.27
C ARG A 341 1.14 52.40 -26.74
N CYS A 342 1.27 51.32 -27.51
CA CYS A 342 0.84 51.25 -28.90
C CYS A 342 -0.67 51.44 -29.03
N VAL A 343 -1.47 50.78 -28.19
CA VAL A 343 -2.93 50.94 -28.17
C VAL A 343 -3.32 52.38 -27.85
N LEU A 344 -2.71 53.00 -26.83
CA LEU A 344 -2.96 54.40 -26.49
C LEU A 344 -2.59 55.35 -27.64
N SER A 345 -1.44 55.12 -28.30
CA SER A 345 -1.02 55.92 -29.45
C SER A 345 -1.97 55.77 -30.64
N ALA A 346 -2.40 54.54 -30.95
CA ALA A 346 -3.37 54.29 -32.02
C ALA A 346 -4.73 54.94 -31.72
N MET A 347 -5.21 54.83 -30.47
CA MET A 347 -6.45 55.47 -30.03
C MET A 347 -6.36 57.01 -30.13
N GLN A 348 -5.23 57.59 -29.72
CA GLN A 348 -5.00 59.03 -29.84
C GLN A 348 -4.98 59.49 -31.31
N LYS A 349 -4.38 58.70 -32.20
CA LYS A 349 -4.38 58.97 -33.65
C LYS A 349 -5.77 58.87 -34.26
N MET A 350 -6.56 57.86 -33.89
CA MET A 350 -7.95 57.76 -34.36
C MET A 350 -8.81 58.94 -33.88
N LEU A 351 -8.61 59.40 -32.65
CA LEU A 351 -9.32 60.55 -32.11
C LEU A 351 -8.96 61.85 -32.86
N SER A 352 -7.68 62.07 -33.17
CA SER A 352 -7.24 63.25 -33.93
C SER A 352 -7.70 63.21 -35.39
N GLU A 353 -7.69 62.04 -36.04
CA GLU A 353 -8.24 61.83 -37.38
C GLU A 353 -9.76 62.08 -37.40
N SER A 354 -10.51 61.52 -36.44
CA SER A 354 -11.94 61.77 -36.29
C SER A 354 -12.27 63.26 -36.09
N TYR A 355 -11.48 63.96 -35.27
CA TYR A 355 -11.64 65.41 -35.07
C TYR A 355 -11.36 66.20 -36.36
N SER A 356 -10.30 65.85 -37.08
CA SER A 356 -9.93 66.50 -38.35
C SER A 356 -11.00 66.29 -39.42
N LEU A 357 -11.53 65.06 -39.52
CA LEU A 357 -12.64 64.74 -40.42
C LEU A 357 -13.91 65.54 -40.09
N ARG A 358 -14.24 65.69 -38.79
CA ARG A 358 -15.37 66.54 -38.37
C ARG A 358 -15.19 67.99 -38.78
N LEU A 359 -14.01 68.57 -38.56
CA LEU A 359 -13.71 69.95 -39.01
C LEU A 359 -13.83 70.11 -40.52
N LEU A 360 -13.33 69.14 -41.30
CA LEU A 360 -13.47 69.16 -42.76
C LEU A 360 -14.93 69.06 -43.19
N GLN A 361 -15.72 68.20 -42.52
CA GLN A 361 -17.14 68.06 -42.78
C GLN A 361 -17.88 69.37 -42.48
N GLU A 362 -17.68 69.98 -41.31
CA GLU A 362 -18.26 71.27 -40.93
C GLU A 362 -17.89 72.39 -41.92
N ALA A 363 -16.62 72.45 -42.36
CA ALA A 363 -16.18 73.42 -43.36
C ALA A 363 -16.81 73.17 -44.75
N SER A 364 -17.04 71.90 -45.12
CA SER A 364 -17.72 71.54 -46.37
C SER A 364 -19.21 71.88 -46.33
N GLU A 365 -19.88 71.63 -45.20
CA GLU A 365 -21.28 71.98 -44.97
C GLU A 365 -21.48 73.49 -44.95
N THR A 366 -20.58 74.23 -44.30
CA THR A 366 -20.59 75.70 -44.30
C THR A 366 -20.42 76.26 -45.71
N ARG A 367 -19.50 75.72 -46.52
CA ARG A 367 -19.34 76.11 -47.93
C ARG A 367 -20.59 75.80 -48.75
N ARG A 368 -21.18 74.62 -48.58
CA ARG A 368 -22.43 74.23 -49.25
C ARG A 368 -23.56 75.18 -48.88
N ASN A 369 -23.72 75.50 -47.59
CA ASN A 369 -24.74 76.43 -47.11
C ASN A 369 -24.52 77.84 -47.67
N ASN A 370 -23.28 78.35 -47.69
CA ASN A 370 -22.99 79.65 -48.29
C ASN A 370 -23.38 79.69 -49.77
N LEU A 371 -23.00 78.67 -50.55
CA LEU A 371 -23.37 78.57 -51.96
C LEU A 371 -24.90 78.52 -52.16
N VAL A 372 -25.62 77.75 -51.32
CA VAL A 372 -27.09 77.74 -51.32
C VAL A 372 -27.64 79.13 -51.01
N THR A 373 -27.13 79.84 -50.01
CA THR A 373 -27.61 81.20 -49.71
C THR A 373 -27.33 82.21 -50.81
N GLU A 374 -26.20 82.10 -51.51
CA GLU A 374 -25.82 82.99 -52.60
C GLU A 374 -26.65 82.73 -53.87
N THR A 375 -26.93 81.45 -54.17
CA THR A 375 -27.85 81.07 -55.24
C THR A 375 -29.28 81.53 -54.94
N CYS A 376 -29.77 81.37 -53.71
CA CYS A 376 -31.07 81.93 -53.29
C CYS A 376 -31.12 83.46 -53.48
N ARG A 377 -30.10 84.21 -53.01
CA ARG A 377 -30.03 85.67 -53.20
C ARG A 377 -30.00 86.08 -54.67
N SER A 378 -29.32 85.31 -55.51
CA SER A 378 -29.27 85.56 -56.96
C SER A 378 -30.62 85.30 -57.62
N LEU A 379 -31.32 84.23 -57.23
CA LEU A 379 -32.68 83.94 -57.68
C LEU A 379 -33.66 85.03 -57.25
N GLU A 380 -33.60 85.50 -55.99
CA GLU A 380 -34.42 86.63 -55.51
C GLU A 380 -34.15 87.92 -56.32
N SER A 381 -32.90 88.17 -56.71
CA SER A 381 -32.55 89.31 -57.55
C SER A 381 -33.10 89.18 -58.98
N LEU A 382 -33.06 87.97 -59.55
CA LEU A 382 -33.66 87.69 -60.85
C LEU A 382 -35.18 87.84 -60.82
N ASP A 383 -35.84 87.34 -59.77
CA ASP A 383 -37.29 87.46 -59.58
C ASP A 383 -37.72 88.94 -59.54
N LYS A 384 -37.01 89.76 -58.77
CA LYS A 384 -37.22 91.23 -58.76
C LYS A 384 -37.05 91.88 -60.14
N LYS A 385 -36.08 91.41 -60.94
CA LYS A 385 -35.90 91.90 -62.32
C LYS A 385 -37.04 91.44 -63.24
N PHE A 386 -37.52 90.20 -63.08
CA PHE A 386 -38.69 89.71 -63.81
C PHE A 386 -39.92 90.54 -63.50
N ASP A 387 -40.19 90.82 -62.22
CA ASP A 387 -41.27 91.72 -61.78
C ASP A 387 -41.13 93.12 -62.42
N GLN A 388 -39.91 93.64 -62.48
CA GLN A 388 -39.65 94.93 -63.10
C GLN A 388 -39.94 94.91 -64.62
N VAL A 389 -39.56 93.86 -65.33
CA VAL A 389 -39.88 93.69 -66.77
C VAL A 389 -41.39 93.56 -66.98
N LEU A 390 -42.08 92.79 -66.14
CA LEU A 390 -43.54 92.66 -66.16
C LEU A 390 -44.22 94.04 -65.98
N SER A 391 -43.73 94.86 -65.05
CA SER A 391 -44.26 96.21 -64.82
C SER A 391 -44.06 97.13 -66.03
N LEU A 392 -42.90 97.06 -66.70
CA LEU A 392 -42.62 97.83 -67.92
C LEU A 392 -43.51 97.38 -69.09
N GLN A 393 -43.70 96.07 -69.28
CA GLN A 393 -44.62 95.56 -70.30
C GLN A 393 -46.06 96.02 -70.04
N GLN A 394 -46.49 96.09 -68.78
CA GLN A 394 -47.81 96.57 -68.43
C GLN A 394 -47.95 98.07 -68.73
N LEU A 395 -46.88 98.85 -68.51
CA LEU A 395 -46.82 100.27 -68.89
C LEU A 395 -46.88 100.44 -70.42
N ASP A 396 -46.13 99.66 -71.21
CA ASP A 396 -46.16 99.74 -72.67
C ASP A 396 -47.50 99.32 -73.25
N LYS A 397 -48.14 98.29 -72.70
CA LYS A 397 -49.54 97.94 -73.02
C LYS A 397 -50.48 99.10 -72.73
N SER A 398 -50.32 99.80 -71.60
CA SER A 398 -51.16 100.96 -71.27
C SER A 398 -50.96 102.14 -72.22
N LYS A 399 -49.72 102.40 -72.66
CA LYS A 399 -49.41 103.43 -73.68
C LYS A 399 -50.00 103.07 -75.04
N ALA A 400 -49.87 101.82 -75.47
CA ALA A 400 -50.46 101.35 -76.73
C ALA A 400 -51.99 101.48 -76.74
N ILE A 401 -52.65 101.16 -75.62
CA ILE A 401 -54.10 101.35 -75.46
C ILE A 401 -54.47 102.84 -75.56
N ALA A 402 -53.72 103.73 -74.91
CA ALA A 402 -53.95 105.17 -74.98
C ALA A 402 -53.82 105.72 -76.42
N GLN A 403 -52.82 105.23 -77.17
CA GLN A 403 -52.61 105.62 -78.57
C GLN A 403 -53.74 105.15 -79.49
N ILE A 404 -54.22 103.92 -79.32
CA ILE A 404 -55.39 103.40 -80.06
C ILE A 404 -56.65 104.22 -79.76
N LEU A 405 -56.85 104.63 -78.49
CA LEU A 405 -57.98 105.47 -78.11
C LEU A 405 -57.92 106.86 -78.79
N GLN A 406 -56.73 107.45 -78.89
CA GLN A 406 -56.49 108.72 -79.57
C GLN A 406 -56.74 108.64 -81.09
N GLU A 407 -56.25 107.59 -81.76
CA GLU A 407 -56.51 107.35 -83.18
C GLU A 407 -58.00 107.16 -83.48
N ARG A 408 -58.71 106.42 -82.61
CA ARG A 408 -60.16 106.22 -82.70
C ARG A 408 -60.94 107.54 -82.56
N GLU A 409 -60.44 108.48 -81.75
CA GLU A 409 -61.02 109.82 -81.62
C GLU A 409 -60.78 110.67 -82.87
N CYS A 410 -59.59 110.58 -83.48
CA CYS A 410 -59.27 111.23 -84.75
C CYS A 410 -60.15 110.72 -85.91
N LEU A 411 -60.33 109.39 -86.01
CA LEU A 411 -61.19 108.77 -87.01
C LEU A 411 -62.67 109.15 -86.84
N ARG A 412 -63.15 109.28 -85.60
CA ARG A 412 -64.51 109.77 -85.32
C ARG A 412 -64.75 111.18 -85.86
N ASN A 413 -63.76 112.07 -85.68
CA ASN A 413 -63.86 113.45 -86.14
C ASN A 413 -63.83 113.58 -87.68
N LEU A 414 -63.20 112.62 -88.38
CA LEU A 414 -63.15 112.54 -89.84
C LEU A 414 -64.48 112.08 -90.48
N VAL A 415 -65.20 111.16 -89.82
CA VAL A 415 -66.50 110.65 -90.29
C VAL A 415 -67.61 111.71 -90.22
N GLN A 416 -67.44 112.74 -89.38
CA GLN A 416 -68.49 113.72 -89.11
C GLN A 416 -68.60 114.88 -90.14
N ARG A 417 -67.79 114.93 -91.21
CA ARG A 417 -67.54 116.18 -91.97
C ARG A 417 -67.78 116.24 -93.50
N MET A 418 -68.50 115.31 -94.15
CA MET A 418 -68.78 115.44 -95.61
C MET A 418 -70.26 115.19 -96.00
N PRO A 419 -70.98 116.19 -96.59
CA PRO A 419 -72.38 116.05 -97.03
C PRO A 419 -72.64 116.26 -98.56
N LEU A 420 -73.81 115.76 -98.99
CA LEU A 420 -74.70 116.10 -100.12
C LEU A 420 -74.74 115.27 -101.45
N GLN A 421 -75.98 114.86 -101.74
CA GLN A 421 -76.63 114.41 -102.99
C GLN A 421 -76.35 113.00 -103.55
N ARG A 422 -77.27 112.06 -103.32
CA ARG A 422 -78.39 111.79 -104.26
C ARG A 422 -79.31 110.68 -103.74
N ALA A 423 -80.59 111.02 -103.61
CA ALA A 423 -81.70 110.09 -103.70
C ALA A 423 -82.08 109.91 -105.19
N LEU A 424 -82.76 108.78 -105.48
CA LEU A 424 -83.34 108.30 -106.76
C LEU A 424 -82.48 107.27 -107.52
N ILE A 425 -82.71 105.98 -107.26
CA ILE A 425 -83.32 105.01 -108.18
C ILE A 425 -83.64 103.72 -107.40
N PHE A 426 -84.95 103.44 -107.29
CA PHE A 426 -85.62 102.15 -107.03
C PHE A 426 -85.50 101.39 -105.68
N LYS A 427 -86.69 100.95 -105.26
CA LYS A 427 -87.15 100.11 -104.12
C LYS A 427 -88.04 98.99 -104.76
N PRO A 428 -88.70 98.07 -104.03
CA PRO A 428 -88.34 97.30 -102.83
C PRO A 428 -88.88 95.84 -102.83
N SER A 429 -88.61 95.08 -101.76
CA SER A 429 -89.51 94.13 -101.03
C SER A 429 -88.67 92.98 -100.41
N ASN A 430 -88.89 92.37 -99.24
CA ASN A 430 -89.66 92.61 -98.00
C ASN A 430 -89.12 91.59 -96.94
N LEU A 431 -89.19 91.97 -95.65
CA LEU A 431 -89.00 91.28 -94.34
C LEU A 431 -89.67 89.87 -94.19
N PRO A 432 -89.64 89.13 -93.03
CA PRO A 432 -88.61 88.73 -92.00
C PRO A 432 -88.75 87.24 -91.47
N LEU A 433 -87.93 86.80 -90.48
CA LEU A 433 -88.26 86.34 -89.09
C LEU A 433 -87.44 85.16 -88.46
N TRP A 434 -87.24 85.31 -87.15
CA TRP A 434 -86.98 84.37 -86.03
C TRP A 434 -85.57 84.10 -85.47
N GLN A 435 -85.50 84.29 -84.14
CA GLN A 435 -84.41 84.15 -83.18
C GLN A 435 -84.29 82.71 -82.62
N GLY A 436 -83.08 82.37 -82.17
CA GLY A 436 -82.80 81.64 -80.92
C GLY A 436 -82.58 80.13 -81.00
N GLU A 437 -81.39 79.65 -80.60
CA GLU A 437 -81.20 78.43 -79.77
C GLU A 437 -79.72 78.15 -79.40
N MET A 438 -79.52 77.79 -78.11
CA MET A 438 -78.49 76.91 -77.52
C MET A 438 -77.19 77.49 -76.88
N GLU A 439 -77.30 77.73 -75.57
CA GLU A 439 -76.35 77.27 -74.56
C GLU A 439 -76.30 75.71 -74.47
N GLN A 440 -75.20 75.17 -73.92
CA GLN A 440 -75.06 73.89 -73.19
C GLN A 440 -74.41 72.66 -73.87
N LYS A 441 -73.24 72.27 -73.33
CA LYS A 441 -72.75 70.91 -72.93
C LYS A 441 -71.25 70.76 -73.18
N SER A 442 -70.41 70.19 -72.31
CA SER A 442 -70.51 69.72 -70.93
C SER A 442 -69.14 69.15 -70.53
N ASP A 443 -68.78 69.35 -69.26
CA ASP A 443 -67.66 68.74 -68.54
C ASP A 443 -67.62 67.19 -68.57
N SER A 444 -66.45 66.68 -68.16
CA SER A 444 -66.23 65.44 -67.38
C SER A 444 -66.25 64.07 -68.10
N ASN A 445 -65.12 63.35 -68.03
CA ASN A 445 -64.98 61.89 -67.77
C ASN A 445 -63.76 61.21 -68.46
N LEU A 446 -62.52 61.59 -68.09
CA LEU A 446 -61.34 60.75 -68.39
C LEU A 446 -60.46 60.44 -67.15
N GLN A 447 -60.90 60.81 -65.94
CA GLN A 447 -60.19 60.48 -64.69
C GLN A 447 -60.36 59.01 -64.22
N ASN A 448 -61.22 58.20 -64.85
CA ASN A 448 -61.57 56.87 -64.31
C ASN A 448 -61.13 55.65 -65.13
N TYR A 449 -60.49 55.81 -66.29
CA TYR A 449 -60.07 54.67 -67.11
C TYR A 449 -58.77 54.01 -66.61
N TRP A 450 -57.79 54.82 -66.18
CA TRP A 450 -56.46 54.33 -65.84
C TRP A 450 -56.35 53.74 -64.43
N MET A 451 -57.17 54.20 -63.47
CA MET A 451 -57.19 53.67 -62.10
C MET A 451 -57.66 52.21 -62.05
N ILE A 452 -58.66 51.84 -62.87
CA ILE A 452 -59.22 50.48 -62.90
C ILE A 452 -58.25 49.47 -63.55
N GLN A 453 -57.41 49.92 -64.49
CA GLN A 453 -56.32 49.12 -65.06
C GLN A 453 -55.14 48.95 -64.09
N TYR A 454 -54.82 49.98 -63.30
CA TYR A 454 -53.71 49.93 -62.34
C TYR A 454 -53.96 48.94 -61.20
N GLN A 455 -55.19 48.87 -60.69
CA GLN A 455 -55.55 47.95 -59.61
C GLN A 455 -55.42 46.47 -60.02
N ARG A 456 -55.75 46.12 -61.28
CA ARG A 456 -55.63 44.75 -61.80
C ARG A 456 -54.17 44.29 -62.01
N LEU A 457 -53.22 45.23 -62.11
CA LEU A 457 -51.78 44.97 -62.27
C LEU A 457 -51.08 44.78 -60.93
N LEU A 458 -51.57 45.39 -59.84
CA LEU A 458 -51.01 45.27 -58.50
C LEU A 458 -51.37 43.94 -57.80
N ASP A 459 -52.50 43.32 -58.16
CA ASP A 459 -53.00 42.09 -57.52
C ASP A 459 -52.47 40.78 -58.15
N ALA A 460 -51.64 40.84 -59.20
CA ALA A 460 -51.12 39.66 -59.90
C ALA A 460 -49.64 39.36 -59.55
N LYS A 461 -49.39 38.27 -58.81
CA LYS A 461 -48.02 37.82 -58.46
C LYS A 461 -47.28 37.32 -59.73
N PRO A 462 -46.06 37.80 -60.04
CA PRO A 462 -45.33 37.40 -61.25
C PRO A 462 -45.06 35.89 -61.30
N LEU A 463 -45.24 35.27 -62.47
CA LEU A 463 -45.02 33.83 -62.69
C LEU A 463 -43.60 33.39 -62.33
N SER A 464 -42.60 34.25 -62.56
CA SER A 464 -41.19 34.02 -62.18
C SER A 464 -40.98 33.86 -60.67
N LEU A 465 -41.73 34.62 -59.87
CA LEU A 465 -41.67 34.59 -58.41
C LEU A 465 -42.35 33.33 -57.85
N ARG A 466 -43.46 32.87 -58.47
CA ARG A 466 -44.11 31.60 -58.09
C ARG A 466 -43.23 30.38 -58.38
N MET A 467 -42.45 30.40 -59.47
CA MET A 467 -41.50 29.31 -59.77
C MET A 467 -40.30 29.30 -58.83
N GLN A 468 -39.79 30.47 -58.43
CA GLN A 468 -38.67 30.57 -57.47
C GLN A 468 -39.08 30.10 -56.06
N GLU A 469 -40.29 30.42 -55.60
CA GLU A 469 -40.80 29.96 -54.31
C GLU A 469 -41.00 28.44 -54.25
N ALA A 470 -41.39 27.81 -55.36
CA ALA A 470 -41.53 26.36 -55.46
C ALA A 470 -40.19 25.60 -55.38
N GLY A 471 -39.06 26.29 -55.65
CA GLY A 471 -37.71 25.73 -55.61
C GLY A 471 -37.01 25.84 -54.25
N VAL A 472 -37.64 26.43 -53.24
CA VAL A 472 -37.08 26.53 -51.88
C VAL A 472 -37.27 25.21 -51.14
N GLU A 473 -36.25 24.80 -50.38
CA GLU A 473 -36.25 23.54 -49.61
C GLU A 473 -37.48 23.43 -48.69
N LYS A 474 -38.20 22.30 -48.77
CA LYS A 474 -39.47 22.08 -48.04
C LYS A 474 -39.31 22.22 -46.52
N GLU A 475 -38.15 21.87 -45.98
CA GLU A 475 -37.84 21.99 -44.55
C GLU A 475 -37.81 23.46 -44.10
N LEU A 476 -37.23 24.35 -44.92
CA LEU A 476 -37.17 25.77 -44.66
C LEU A 476 -38.56 26.42 -44.77
N VAL A 477 -39.37 25.99 -45.74
CA VAL A 477 -40.78 26.43 -45.87
C VAL A 477 -41.63 25.97 -44.68
N SER A 478 -41.45 24.73 -44.22
CA SER A 478 -42.14 24.20 -43.03
C SER A 478 -41.76 24.97 -41.77
N LEU A 479 -40.49 25.32 -41.61
CA LEU A 479 -40.00 26.14 -40.50
C LEU A 479 -40.59 27.56 -40.52
N LEU A 480 -40.62 28.21 -41.70
CA LEU A 480 -41.24 29.52 -41.87
C LEU A 480 -42.74 29.50 -41.53
N CYS A 481 -43.45 28.41 -41.87
CA CYS A 481 -44.85 28.22 -41.51
C CYS A 481 -45.03 28.04 -39.99
N LYS A 482 -44.19 27.22 -39.33
CA LYS A 482 -44.24 27.02 -37.87
C LYS A 482 -44.00 28.31 -37.09
N LEU A 483 -43.18 29.20 -37.63
CA LEU A 483 -42.86 30.50 -37.03
C LEU A 483 -43.81 31.63 -37.46
N SER A 484 -44.88 31.33 -38.23
CA SER A 484 -45.81 32.32 -38.77
C SER A 484 -45.13 33.43 -39.61
N ALA A 485 -44.00 33.13 -40.24
CA ALA A 485 -43.12 34.07 -40.95
C ALA A 485 -43.16 33.88 -42.49
N GLN A 486 -44.28 33.37 -43.02
CA GLN A 486 -44.47 33.04 -44.44
C GLN A 486 -44.29 34.22 -45.41
N HIS A 487 -44.43 35.46 -44.94
CA HIS A 487 -44.27 36.66 -45.77
C HIS A 487 -42.82 36.91 -46.24
N TYR A 488 -41.83 36.24 -45.65
CA TYR A 488 -40.43 36.35 -46.06
C TYR A 488 -40.01 35.34 -47.14
N LEU A 489 -40.90 34.40 -47.50
CA LEU A 489 -40.68 33.39 -48.53
C LEU A 489 -40.24 33.95 -49.90
N PRO A 490 -40.82 35.07 -50.41
CA PRO A 490 -40.38 35.67 -51.67
C PRO A 490 -38.92 36.11 -51.66
N VAL A 491 -38.42 36.55 -50.50
CA VAL A 491 -37.07 37.10 -50.36
C VAL A 491 -36.04 35.99 -50.24
N VAL A 492 -36.34 34.95 -49.46
CA VAL A 492 -35.54 33.72 -49.38
C VAL A 492 -35.40 33.07 -50.76
N ALA A 493 -36.50 33.02 -51.51
CA ALA A 493 -36.52 32.52 -52.87
C ALA A 493 -35.70 33.37 -53.84
N HIS A 494 -35.82 34.70 -53.76
CA HIS A 494 -35.11 35.63 -54.64
C HIS A 494 -33.58 35.59 -54.45
N HIS A 495 -33.11 35.48 -53.20
CA HIS A 495 -31.68 35.41 -52.87
C HIS A 495 -31.10 33.99 -52.82
N ARG A 496 -31.90 32.97 -53.15
CA ARG A 496 -31.49 31.55 -53.18
C ARG A 496 -30.81 31.09 -51.88
N VAL A 497 -31.30 31.54 -50.75
CA VAL A 497 -30.72 31.22 -49.45
C VAL A 497 -31.07 29.78 -49.07
N THR A 498 -30.06 28.92 -48.90
CA THR A 498 -30.21 27.50 -48.52
C THR A 498 -30.04 27.32 -47.01
N ALA A 499 -30.54 26.21 -46.45
CA ALA A 499 -30.41 25.90 -45.02
C ALA A 499 -28.95 25.84 -44.55
N GLU A 500 -28.05 25.43 -45.44
CA GLU A 500 -26.60 25.34 -45.20
C GLU A 500 -25.93 26.73 -45.23
N SER A 501 -26.34 27.61 -46.16
CA SER A 501 -25.84 28.98 -46.21
C SER A 501 -26.18 29.77 -44.94
N LEU A 502 -27.36 29.54 -44.36
CA LEU A 502 -27.76 30.18 -43.10
C LEU A 502 -26.93 29.77 -41.88
N ARG A 503 -26.34 28.56 -41.86
CA ARG A 503 -25.52 28.08 -40.73
C ARG A 503 -24.16 28.77 -40.64
N HIS A 504 -23.67 29.30 -41.76
CA HIS A 504 -22.33 29.88 -41.86
C HIS A 504 -22.33 31.41 -41.99
N MET A 505 -23.50 32.04 -42.03
CA MET A 505 -23.62 33.50 -42.11
C MET A 505 -23.36 34.16 -40.75
N THR A 506 -22.52 35.19 -40.75
CA THR A 506 -22.25 36.01 -39.55
C THR A 506 -23.27 37.14 -39.41
N GLN A 507 -23.35 37.76 -38.23
CA GLN A 507 -24.29 38.86 -37.96
C GLN A 507 -24.09 40.07 -38.89
N SER A 508 -22.87 40.28 -39.41
CA SER A 508 -22.60 41.32 -40.42
C SER A 508 -23.03 40.96 -41.84
N ASP A 509 -23.14 39.66 -42.15
CA ASP A 509 -23.65 39.20 -43.45
C ASP A 509 -25.18 39.26 -43.46
N LEU A 510 -25.80 38.91 -42.34
CA LEU A 510 -27.25 38.98 -42.13
C LEU A 510 -27.78 40.42 -42.16
N SER A 511 -27.03 41.37 -41.58
CA SER A 511 -27.43 42.79 -41.58
C SER A 511 -27.35 43.44 -42.96
N LYS A 512 -26.52 42.90 -43.87
CA LYS A 512 -26.38 43.38 -45.26
C LYS A 512 -27.44 42.81 -46.20
N VAL A 513 -27.98 41.63 -45.90
CA VAL A 513 -28.91 40.93 -46.79
C VAL A 513 -30.37 41.17 -46.40
N LEU A 514 -30.75 41.22 -45.11
CA LEU A 514 -32.11 41.62 -44.65
C LEU A 514 -32.15 41.95 -43.15
N THR A 515 -32.22 43.24 -42.81
CA THR A 515 -32.30 43.76 -41.43
C THR A 515 -33.52 43.27 -40.63
N HIS A 516 -34.61 42.85 -41.29
CA HIS A 516 -35.86 42.45 -40.64
C HIS A 516 -35.96 40.95 -40.26
N LEU A 517 -34.93 40.13 -40.49
CA LEU A 517 -34.95 38.68 -40.19
C LEU A 517 -33.97 38.26 -39.07
N LEU A 518 -33.37 39.20 -38.33
CA LEU A 518 -32.45 38.89 -37.21
C LEU A 518 -33.09 38.02 -36.12
N THR A 519 -34.40 38.16 -35.88
CA THR A 519 -35.15 37.32 -34.93
C THR A 519 -35.35 35.88 -35.45
N PHE A 520 -35.48 35.69 -36.76
CA PHE A 520 -35.64 34.39 -37.41
C PHE A 520 -34.33 33.58 -37.43
N VAL A 521 -33.19 34.22 -37.70
CA VAL A 521 -31.90 33.51 -37.72
C VAL A 521 -31.38 33.22 -36.31
N ASN A 522 -31.63 34.11 -35.34
CA ASN A 522 -31.29 33.81 -33.93
C ASN A 522 -32.10 32.63 -33.38
N THR A 523 -33.36 32.46 -33.76
CA THR A 523 -34.18 31.30 -33.35
C THR A 523 -33.80 30.02 -34.09
N TYR A 524 -33.45 30.09 -35.38
CA TYR A 524 -32.93 28.95 -36.16
C TYR A 524 -31.55 28.48 -35.67
N MET A 525 -30.63 29.40 -35.35
CA MET A 525 -29.32 29.09 -34.75
C MET A 525 -29.46 28.53 -33.33
N PHE A 526 -30.43 29.01 -32.53
CA PHE A 526 -30.71 28.46 -31.20
C PHE A 526 -31.23 27.01 -31.27
N ILE A 527 -32.06 26.68 -32.27
CA ILE A 527 -32.55 25.31 -32.51
C ILE A 527 -31.44 24.40 -33.06
N CYS A 528 -30.55 24.90 -33.93
CA CYS A 528 -29.40 24.14 -34.43
C CYS A 528 -28.29 23.94 -33.37
N ALA A 529 -28.08 24.91 -32.47
CA ALA A 529 -27.12 24.85 -31.37
C ALA A 529 -27.51 23.84 -30.28
N PHE A 530 -28.80 23.50 -30.14
CA PHE A 530 -29.27 22.48 -29.20
C PHE A 530 -29.00 21.04 -29.67
N THR A 531 -28.61 20.85 -30.95
CA THR A 531 -28.20 19.54 -31.50
C THR A 531 -26.68 19.32 -31.53
N ILE A 532 -25.86 20.26 -31.03
CA ILE A 532 -24.39 20.13 -30.98
C ILE A 532 -23.86 20.65 -29.63
N LEU A 533 -24.16 19.93 -28.54
CA LEU A 533 -23.53 20.10 -27.22
C LEU A 533 -23.41 18.72 -26.54
N LEU A 534 -22.63 17.83 -27.18
CA LEU A 534 -21.82 16.85 -26.47
C LEU A 534 -20.37 17.37 -26.51
N ALA A 535 -19.89 17.77 -25.32
CA ALA A 535 -18.51 18.07 -24.91
C ALA A 535 -17.89 19.40 -25.41
N PRO A 536 -16.78 19.95 -24.82
CA PRO A 536 -16.05 19.63 -23.57
C PRO A 536 -15.53 20.87 -22.74
N CYS A 537 -14.85 20.57 -21.61
CA CYS A 537 -13.67 21.24 -21.01
C CYS A 537 -13.73 22.50 -20.07
N VAL A 538 -12.88 22.36 -19.03
CA VAL A 538 -12.38 23.17 -17.88
C VAL A 538 -11.48 24.35 -18.38
N PRO A 539 -11.17 25.52 -17.70
CA PRO A 539 -10.56 25.63 -16.34
C PRO A 539 -10.70 26.92 -15.45
N THR A 540 -10.33 26.77 -14.15
CA THR A 540 -9.65 27.70 -13.17
C THR A 540 -10.33 29.03 -12.73
N SER A 541 -10.25 29.59 -11.51
CA SER A 541 -9.96 29.25 -10.08
C SER A 541 -10.17 30.57 -9.24
N PRO A 542 -9.82 30.68 -7.92
CA PRO A 542 -10.65 30.86 -6.70
C PRO A 542 -10.75 32.35 -6.20
N PRO A 543 -11.20 32.74 -4.97
CA PRO A 543 -11.45 31.97 -3.74
C PRO A 543 -12.76 32.29 -2.97
N TYR A 544 -13.12 31.42 -2.01
CA TYR A 544 -13.61 31.71 -0.65
C TYR A 544 -14.17 30.39 -0.05
N SER A 545 -13.51 29.88 0.97
CA SER A 545 -14.06 28.94 1.97
C SER A 545 -14.78 29.77 3.05
N PRO A 546 -15.81 29.26 3.78
CA PRO A 546 -15.60 28.12 4.68
C PRO A 546 -16.82 27.21 5.00
N VAL A 547 -16.50 26.12 5.71
CA VAL A 547 -17.28 25.37 6.72
C VAL A 547 -18.00 24.05 6.33
N LEU A 548 -17.36 22.96 6.81
CA LEU A 548 -17.84 21.72 7.45
C LEU A 548 -19.19 21.07 7.09
N GLY A 549 -19.13 19.74 6.86
CA GLY A 549 -20.26 18.83 7.04
C GLY A 549 -19.91 17.36 6.71
N VAL A 550 -20.07 16.46 7.68
CA VAL A 550 -19.58 15.08 7.74
C VAL A 550 -20.43 14.08 6.91
N VAL A 551 -19.74 13.02 6.44
CA VAL A 551 -20.08 11.76 5.70
C VAL A 551 -21.07 10.83 6.46
N PRO A 552 -21.62 9.65 5.99
CA PRO A 552 -21.70 8.97 4.67
C PRO A 552 -23.14 8.53 4.22
N SER A 553 -23.29 8.09 2.96
CA SER A 553 -24.18 6.97 2.60
C SER A 553 -23.66 6.32 1.31
N ALA A 554 -23.12 5.10 1.42
CA ALA A 554 -22.55 4.34 0.32
C ALA A 554 -23.64 3.83 -0.66
N PRO A 555 -23.37 3.73 -1.97
CA PRO A 555 -24.16 2.92 -2.89
C PRO A 555 -23.58 1.50 -3.07
N SER A 556 -24.48 0.62 -3.50
CA SER A 556 -24.42 -0.84 -3.63
C SER A 556 -23.39 -1.39 -4.64
N LEU A 557 -22.97 -2.64 -4.38
CA LEU A 557 -22.07 -3.49 -5.18
C LEU A 557 -22.50 -3.60 -6.65
N GLU A 558 -21.71 -3.02 -7.54
CA GLU A 558 -21.59 -3.46 -8.94
C GLU A 558 -20.38 -4.41 -9.05
N GLU A 559 -20.64 -5.65 -9.45
CA GLU A 559 -19.61 -6.61 -9.87
C GLU A 559 -18.93 -6.09 -11.15
N ARG A 560 -17.84 -5.33 -10.98
CA ARG A 560 -16.79 -5.21 -12.01
C ARG A 560 -15.80 -6.36 -11.83
N PRO A 561 -15.14 -6.84 -12.90
CA PRO A 561 -14.02 -7.77 -12.75
C PRO A 561 -12.96 -7.04 -11.91
N GLY A 562 -12.87 -7.43 -10.63
CA GLY A 562 -12.14 -6.67 -9.63
C GLY A 562 -10.65 -6.79 -9.87
N SER A 563 -10.05 -5.79 -10.53
CA SER A 563 -8.62 -5.55 -10.38
C SER A 563 -8.38 -5.14 -8.93
N SER A 564 -7.96 -6.08 -8.10
CA SER A 564 -7.53 -5.78 -6.73
C SER A 564 -6.28 -4.92 -6.79
N GLU A 565 -6.39 -3.66 -6.41
CA GLU A 565 -5.27 -2.72 -6.39
C GLU A 565 -4.52 -2.78 -5.06
N CYS A 566 -3.19 -2.62 -5.09
CA CYS A 566 -2.37 -2.57 -3.90
C CYS A 566 -2.73 -1.32 -3.10
N VAL A 567 -3.08 -1.46 -1.83
CA VAL A 567 -3.44 -0.31 -0.96
C VAL A 567 -2.27 0.67 -0.77
N VAL A 568 -1.05 0.25 -1.09
CA VAL A 568 0.17 1.07 -0.93
C VAL A 568 0.56 1.79 -2.23
N CYS A 569 0.52 1.13 -3.38
CA CYS A 569 0.99 1.68 -4.66
C CYS A 569 -0.06 1.71 -5.79
N MET A 570 -1.29 1.25 -5.53
CA MET A 570 -2.40 1.15 -6.48
C MET A 570 -2.15 0.24 -7.72
N GLU A 571 -1.13 -0.63 -7.67
CA GLU A 571 -0.88 -1.63 -8.72
C GLU A 571 -1.92 -2.76 -8.71
N LYS A 572 -2.30 -3.25 -9.89
CA LYS A 572 -3.52 -4.03 -10.12
C LYS A 572 -3.40 -5.56 -9.98
N GLU A 573 -2.20 -6.10 -9.73
CA GLU A 573 -1.96 -7.55 -9.77
C GLU A 573 -1.59 -8.12 -8.40
N SER A 574 -2.48 -8.91 -7.81
CA SER A 574 -2.26 -9.65 -6.56
C SER A 574 -1.10 -10.66 -6.69
N GLN A 575 0.02 -10.41 -6.01
CA GLN A 575 1.25 -11.21 -6.16
C GLN A 575 1.70 -11.92 -4.88
N VAL A 576 1.30 -11.45 -3.68
CA VAL A 576 1.86 -11.94 -2.41
C VAL A 576 0.78 -12.11 -1.33
N ILE A 577 0.73 -13.27 -0.67
CA ILE A 577 -0.15 -13.55 0.49
C ILE A 577 0.65 -13.42 1.80
N PHE A 578 0.10 -12.70 2.77
CA PHE A 578 0.64 -12.58 4.12
C PHE A 578 0.12 -13.69 5.04
N LEU A 579 1.02 -14.39 5.71
CA LEU A 579 0.67 -15.36 6.76
C LEU A 579 0.98 -14.79 8.15
N PRO A 580 0.16 -15.13 9.17
CA PRO A 580 -0.94 -16.09 9.13
C PRO A 580 -2.30 -15.52 8.67
N CYS A 581 -2.41 -14.20 8.42
CA CYS A 581 -3.71 -13.55 8.26
C CYS A 581 -4.41 -13.77 6.91
N GLY A 582 -3.73 -14.34 5.91
CA GLY A 582 -4.29 -14.66 4.59
C GLY A 582 -4.56 -13.47 3.69
N HIS A 583 -4.25 -12.24 4.12
CA HIS A 583 -4.45 -11.03 3.32
C HIS A 583 -3.43 -10.92 2.20
N VAL A 584 -3.84 -10.34 1.07
CA VAL A 584 -3.03 -10.30 -0.16
C VAL A 584 -2.53 -8.88 -0.45
N CYS A 585 -1.30 -8.76 -0.93
CA CYS A 585 -0.68 -7.55 -1.44
C CYS A 585 -0.52 -7.65 -2.97
N CYS A 586 -0.88 -6.58 -3.67
CA CYS A 586 -0.89 -6.53 -5.14
C CYS A 586 0.38 -5.91 -5.75
N CYS A 587 1.47 -5.89 -4.98
CA CYS A 587 2.77 -5.45 -5.44
C CYS A 587 3.85 -6.14 -4.60
N GLN A 588 4.86 -6.71 -5.26
CA GLN A 588 6.00 -7.31 -4.59
C GLN A 588 6.80 -6.27 -3.78
N VAL A 589 7.08 -5.11 -4.37
CA VAL A 589 7.91 -4.06 -3.76
C VAL A 589 7.30 -3.55 -2.45
N CYS A 590 5.98 -3.35 -2.42
CA CYS A 590 5.29 -2.92 -1.21
C CYS A 590 5.24 -4.02 -0.15
N SER A 591 5.17 -5.29 -0.54
CA SER A 591 5.10 -6.41 0.40
C SER A 591 6.37 -6.58 1.24
N ASP A 592 7.53 -6.25 0.66
CA ASP A 592 8.83 -6.40 1.31
C ASP A 592 9.07 -5.32 2.39
N ALA A 593 8.50 -4.12 2.20
CA ALA A 593 8.62 -3.01 3.15
C ALA A 593 7.69 -3.13 4.37
N LEU A 594 6.68 -4.00 4.33
CA LEU A 594 5.64 -4.09 5.37
C LEU A 594 5.99 -5.15 6.42
N GLN A 595 6.10 -4.74 7.69
CA GLN A 595 6.26 -5.65 8.85
C GLN A 595 4.91 -6.09 9.44
N THR A 596 3.85 -5.31 9.20
CA THR A 596 2.50 -5.55 9.70
C THR A 596 1.49 -5.43 8.54
N CYS A 597 0.46 -6.27 8.57
CA CYS A 597 -0.57 -6.26 7.54
C CYS A 597 -1.38 -4.95 7.62
N PRO A 598 -1.49 -4.17 6.53
CA PRO A 598 -2.23 -2.91 6.55
C PRO A 598 -3.74 -3.10 6.76
N LEU A 599 -4.29 -4.29 6.44
CA LEU A 599 -5.72 -4.58 6.56
C LEU A 599 -6.13 -5.01 7.98
N CYS A 600 -5.38 -5.90 8.60
CA CYS A 600 -5.74 -6.45 9.92
C CYS A 600 -4.75 -6.10 11.04
N ARG A 601 -3.68 -5.36 10.73
CA ARG A 601 -2.60 -4.95 11.66
C ARG A 601 -1.86 -6.11 12.34
N SER A 602 -2.07 -7.34 11.89
CA SER A 602 -1.32 -8.51 12.38
C SER A 602 0.12 -8.47 11.90
N HIS A 603 1.04 -9.05 12.67
CA HIS A 603 2.42 -9.22 12.23
C HIS A 603 2.51 -10.23 11.07
N ILE A 604 3.33 -9.94 10.08
CA ILE A 604 3.53 -10.79 8.89
C ILE A 604 4.72 -11.71 9.18
N SER A 605 4.45 -12.99 9.45
CA SER A 605 5.49 -13.97 9.74
C SER A 605 6.09 -14.56 8.46
N GLN A 606 5.28 -14.76 7.42
CA GLN A 606 5.70 -15.35 6.15
C GLN A 606 4.95 -14.71 4.97
N ARG A 607 5.58 -14.72 3.80
CA ARG A 607 5.06 -14.18 2.53
C ARG A 607 5.08 -15.28 1.48
N VAL A 608 3.93 -15.58 0.88
CA VAL A 608 3.79 -16.61 -0.17
C VAL A 608 3.53 -15.92 -1.50
N ARG A 609 4.32 -16.23 -2.53
CA ARG A 609 4.14 -15.67 -3.87
C ARG A 609 3.10 -16.45 -4.65
N ILE A 610 2.19 -15.73 -5.32
CA ILE A 610 1.24 -16.31 -6.26
C ILE A 610 1.85 -16.21 -7.65
N TYR A 611 2.17 -17.35 -8.24
CA TYR A 611 2.55 -17.43 -9.66
C TYR A 611 1.29 -17.66 -10.47
N HIS A 612 0.95 -16.71 -11.34
CA HIS A 612 -0.05 -16.92 -12.39
C HIS A 612 0.68 -17.46 -13.62
N PRO A 613 0.23 -18.57 -14.22
CA PRO A 613 0.85 -19.16 -15.41
C PRO A 613 0.68 -18.30 -16.67
#